data_AF-A0A0C2MUI1-F1
#
_entry.id   AF-A0A0C2MUI1-F1
#
_cell.length_a   1.000
_cell.length_b   1.000
_cell.length_c   1.000
_cell.angle_alpha   90.00
_cell.angle_beta   90.00
_cell.angle_gamma   90.00
#
_symmetry.space_group_name_H-M   'P 1'
#
loop_
_entity.id
_entity.type
_entity.pdbx_description
1 polymer ?
#
loop_
_entity_poly.entity_id
_entity_poly.type
_entity_poly.pdbx_seq_one_letter_code
_entity_poly.pdbx_strand_id
1 'polypeptide(L)'
;MIIEENLLMKIYYSYEELEAPKDTETVEGHSYDIYRRLLDNGTDDRNFSVCQDKQDKLMYLLEFDSSNIENSLGLFMINISTHKIYKINIAYGEERDRLTLSGIWCAYGGLIGYDDENREILIKMKGDREFLGYHLYDEFDNIFLDDRKIDYIDHDSLGYVQNHLDESKYFYVLEGYPGVVILTKTVIYLGKQILKTFISYTNGKNWAYLQLKNKQNSPCESEICDISILPGDKRLSDVLKYSPLNPLLIVAPCTITIHSMELDTRLMISDDGGFTWIYTYIKFISIEILKEGEILVANEDNKYLHVSLDTGRSWQKLNERKSNDKIIQLIPDTEFKYNVVMVSKNDASGYYISTIDFSGIFSKSFA
;
A
#
# COMPACT_ATOMS: atom_id res chain seq x y z
N MET A 1 -27.04 7.64 10.20
CA MET A 1 -25.93 7.91 11.11
C MET A 1 -26.17 9.20 11.87
N ILE A 2 -26.58 9.06 13.13
CA ILE A 2 -26.57 10.15 14.11
C ILE A 2 -25.24 10.03 14.87
N ILE A 3 -24.48 11.13 14.91
CA ILE A 3 -23.23 11.23 15.67
C ILE A 3 -23.46 12.30 16.73
N GLU A 4 -23.23 11.96 17.99
CA GLU A 4 -23.25 12.93 19.09
C GLU A 4 -21.88 12.98 19.75
N GLU A 5 -21.38 14.20 19.97
CA GLU A 5 -20.15 14.41 20.74
C GLU A 5 -20.36 13.94 22.16
N ASN A 6 -19.54 12.99 22.61
CA ASN A 6 -19.65 12.45 23.95
C ASN A 6 -18.88 13.35 24.93
N LEU A 7 -19.48 14.48 25.30
CA LEU A 7 -18.90 15.45 26.24
C LEU A 7 -18.61 14.88 27.64
N LEU A 8 -19.18 13.72 27.96
CA LEU A 8 -18.96 13.03 29.24
C LEU A 8 -17.72 12.12 29.20
N MET A 9 -17.22 11.83 28.00
CA MET A 9 -16.06 10.97 27.82
C MET A 9 -14.77 11.74 27.99
N LYS A 10 -14.08 11.47 29.10
CA LYS A 10 -12.68 11.90 29.24
C LYS A 10 -11.78 10.85 28.63
N ILE A 11 -11.07 11.23 27.58
CA ILE A 11 -10.08 10.39 26.92
C ILE A 11 -8.70 10.79 27.43
N TYR A 12 -8.01 9.83 28.03
CA TYR A 12 -6.62 9.97 28.44
C TYR A 12 -5.74 9.29 27.40
N TYR A 13 -4.64 9.96 27.05
CA TYR A 13 -3.68 9.36 26.14
C TYR A 13 -2.25 9.73 26.51
N SER A 14 -1.32 8.85 26.15
CA SER A 14 0.11 9.08 26.32
C SER A 14 0.91 8.44 25.19
N TYR A 15 2.09 8.99 24.95
CA TYR A 15 3.06 8.44 24.01
C TYR A 15 4.25 7.87 24.76
N GLU A 16 4.58 6.62 24.47
CA GLU A 16 5.81 5.98 24.91
C GLU A 16 6.74 5.86 23.70
N GLU A 17 7.85 6.62 23.71
CA GLU A 17 8.86 6.52 22.65
C GLU A 17 9.58 5.16 22.75
N LEU A 18 9.55 4.40 21.65
CA LEU A 18 10.23 3.12 21.52
C LEU A 18 11.55 3.34 20.80
N GLU A 19 12.66 3.02 21.47
CA GLU A 19 14.00 3.19 20.91
C GLU A 19 14.23 2.25 19.70
N ALA A 20 14.36 2.84 18.52
CA ALA A 20 14.65 2.12 17.27
C ALA A 20 16.13 2.31 16.90
N PRO A 21 17.03 1.36 17.23
CA PRO A 21 18.42 1.44 16.80
C PRO A 21 18.53 1.59 15.28
N LYS A 22 19.49 2.43 14.90
CA LYS A 22 19.87 2.70 13.51
C LYS A 22 20.98 1.75 13.10
N ASP A 23 20.73 0.98 12.06
CA ASP A 23 21.72 0.22 11.30
C ASP A 23 21.93 0.90 9.94
N THR A 24 23.13 0.81 9.37
CA THR A 24 23.43 1.37 8.04
C THR A 24 23.98 0.28 7.16
N GLU A 25 23.36 0.11 6.00
CA GLU A 25 23.75 -0.86 4.99
C GLU A 25 24.38 -0.18 3.78
N THR A 26 25.05 -0.96 2.93
CA THR A 26 25.53 -0.49 1.64
C THR A 26 25.37 -1.56 0.58
N VAL A 27 24.72 -1.19 -0.52
CA VAL A 27 24.52 -2.02 -1.72
C VAL A 27 25.02 -1.24 -2.93
N GLU A 28 25.95 -1.84 -3.67
CA GLU A 28 26.60 -1.24 -4.85
C GLU A 28 27.16 0.18 -4.62
N GLY A 29 27.62 0.47 -3.40
CA GLY A 29 28.21 1.77 -3.05
C GLY A 29 27.20 2.85 -2.66
N HIS A 30 25.91 2.51 -2.63
CA HIS A 30 24.84 3.33 -2.08
C HIS A 30 24.51 2.87 -0.66
N SER A 31 24.47 3.81 0.28
CA SER A 31 24.15 3.51 1.67
C SER A 31 22.70 3.87 1.99
N TYR A 32 22.05 3.07 2.83
CA TYR A 32 20.72 3.33 3.35
C TYR A 32 20.68 3.02 4.85
N ASP A 33 19.78 3.71 5.54
CA ASP A 33 19.63 3.60 6.97
C ASP A 33 18.38 2.79 7.32
N ILE A 34 18.48 1.95 8.35
CA ILE A 34 17.38 1.15 8.84
C ILE A 34 17.17 1.41 10.32
N TYR A 35 15.96 1.81 10.68
CA TYR A 35 15.55 2.03 12.05
C TYR A 35 14.61 0.90 12.45
N ARG A 36 15.04 0.00 13.33
CA ARG A 36 14.31 -1.24 13.65
C ARG A 36 13.85 -1.26 15.11
N ARG A 37 12.61 -1.67 15.36
CA ARG A 37 12.11 -1.95 16.72
C ARG A 37 11.34 -3.26 16.80
N LEU A 38 11.58 -4.02 17.86
CA LEU A 38 10.73 -5.14 18.26
C LEU A 38 9.48 -4.61 18.97
N LEU A 39 8.31 -5.09 18.53
CA LEU A 39 7.04 -4.93 19.22
C LEU A 39 6.93 -6.10 20.20
N ASP A 40 7.09 -5.84 21.49
CA ASP A 40 7.10 -6.85 22.57
C ASP A 40 5.70 -7.41 22.87
N ASN A 41 5.01 -7.88 21.82
CA ASN A 41 3.59 -8.24 21.85
C ASN A 41 3.34 -9.73 21.57
N GLY A 42 4.36 -10.58 21.71
CA GLY A 42 4.26 -12.04 21.60
C GLY A 42 4.50 -12.61 20.18
N THR A 43 4.29 -13.92 20.04
CA THR A 43 4.58 -14.69 18.81
C THR A 43 3.34 -15.14 18.03
N ASP A 44 2.15 -14.90 18.58
CA ASP A 44 0.89 -15.32 17.98
C ASP A 44 0.68 -14.70 16.59
N ASP A 45 -0.25 -15.24 15.80
CA ASP A 45 -0.58 -14.66 14.51
C ASP A 45 -1.34 -13.33 14.71
N ARG A 46 -0.78 -12.25 14.16
CA ARG A 46 -1.26 -10.88 14.29
C ARG A 46 -1.53 -10.30 12.92
N ASN A 47 -2.51 -9.42 12.86
CA ASN A 47 -2.79 -8.61 11.70
C ASN A 47 -2.54 -7.14 12.04
N PHE A 48 -2.28 -6.35 11.00
CA PHE A 48 -2.02 -4.93 11.13
C PHE A 48 -2.97 -4.16 10.22
N SER A 49 -3.60 -3.13 10.78
CA SER A 49 -4.23 -2.07 10.00
C SER A 49 -3.27 -0.89 9.98
N VAL A 50 -3.15 -0.25 8.83
CA VAL A 50 -2.20 0.84 8.61
C VAL A 50 -2.94 2.01 8.01
N CYS A 51 -2.74 3.19 8.57
CA CYS A 51 -3.14 4.43 7.92
C CYS A 51 -1.97 5.42 7.92
N GLN A 52 -1.87 6.21 6.86
CA GLN A 52 -0.82 7.21 6.71
C GLN A 52 -1.43 8.61 6.75
N ASP A 53 -1.01 9.42 7.73
CA ASP A 53 -1.24 10.85 7.69
C ASP A 53 -0.16 11.49 6.82
N LYS A 54 -0.58 11.81 5.60
CA LYS A 54 0.26 12.42 4.59
C LYS A 54 0.77 13.79 5.06
N GLN A 55 -0.08 14.65 5.63
CA GLN A 55 0.29 16.03 5.97
C GLN A 55 1.33 16.13 7.09
N ASP A 56 1.16 15.30 8.13
CA ASP A 56 2.00 15.33 9.33
C ASP A 56 3.08 14.27 9.35
N LYS A 57 3.18 13.47 8.27
CA LYS A 57 4.34 12.62 8.04
C LYS A 57 4.39 11.51 9.09
N LEU A 58 3.19 11.07 9.50
CA LEU A 58 2.95 10.07 10.52
C LEU A 58 2.32 8.85 9.85
N MET A 59 2.72 7.68 10.32
CA MET A 59 2.08 6.42 9.98
C MET A 59 1.58 5.78 11.26
N TYR A 60 0.31 5.37 11.26
CA TYR A 60 -0.29 4.69 12.38
C TYR A 60 -0.47 3.23 12.03
N LEU A 61 -0.13 2.37 12.98
CA LEU A 61 -0.27 0.92 12.86
C LEU A 61 -1.08 0.43 14.05
N LEU A 62 -2.23 -0.17 13.76
CA LEU A 62 -3.06 -0.85 14.74
C LEU A 62 -2.78 -2.34 14.63
N GLU A 63 -2.31 -2.94 15.72
CA GLU A 63 -2.09 -4.38 15.84
C GLU A 63 -3.30 -5.04 16.51
N PHE A 64 -3.79 -6.15 15.95
CA PHE A 64 -4.88 -6.94 16.50
C PHE A 64 -4.63 -8.45 16.37
N ASP A 65 -5.27 -9.21 17.24
CA ASP A 65 -5.20 -10.67 17.22
C ASP A 65 -5.92 -11.23 15.98
N SER A 66 -5.26 -12.10 15.22
CA SER A 66 -5.88 -12.75 14.06
C SER A 66 -7.06 -13.67 14.43
N SER A 67 -7.07 -14.17 15.66
CA SER A 67 -8.13 -15.05 16.19
C SER A 67 -9.34 -14.27 16.69
N ASN A 68 -9.13 -13.01 17.06
CA ASN A 68 -10.18 -12.12 17.54
C ASN A 68 -9.86 -10.67 17.13
N ILE A 69 -10.46 -10.25 16.01
CA ILE A 69 -10.26 -8.90 15.43
C ILE A 69 -10.67 -7.81 16.43
N GLU A 70 -11.60 -8.10 17.35
CA GLU A 70 -12.06 -7.15 18.37
C GLU A 70 -10.98 -6.88 19.43
N ASN A 71 -9.94 -7.72 19.54
CA ASN A 71 -8.87 -7.53 20.51
C ASN A 71 -7.67 -6.78 19.90
N SER A 72 -7.74 -5.46 19.95
CA SER A 72 -6.60 -4.59 19.67
C SER A 72 -5.50 -4.76 20.73
N LEU A 73 -4.25 -4.90 20.28
CA LEU A 73 -3.10 -5.21 21.12
C LEU A 73 -2.18 -4.01 21.27
N GLY A 74 -2.21 -3.09 20.33
CA GLY A 74 -1.45 -1.85 20.40
C GLY A 74 -1.73 -0.93 19.23
N LEU A 75 -1.69 0.37 19.51
CA LEU A 75 -1.65 1.41 18.51
C LEU A 75 -0.25 2.02 18.51
N PHE A 76 0.39 2.04 17.34
CA PHE A 76 1.72 2.57 17.15
C PHE A 76 1.67 3.75 16.20
N MET A 77 2.54 4.73 16.43
CA MET A 77 2.75 5.88 15.56
C MET A 77 4.23 5.95 15.19
N ILE A 78 4.50 5.99 13.90
CA ILE A 78 5.83 6.17 13.33
C ILE A 78 5.89 7.60 12.78
N ASN A 79 6.77 8.43 13.34
CA ASN A 79 7.13 9.67 12.71
C ASN A 79 8.20 9.39 11.66
N ILE A 80 7.81 9.44 10.39
CA ILE A 80 8.67 9.03 9.28
C ILE A 80 9.82 10.03 9.08
N SER A 81 9.62 11.31 9.42
CA SER A 81 10.67 12.35 9.33
C SER A 81 11.82 12.10 10.30
N THR A 82 11.48 11.71 11.53
CA THR A 82 12.44 11.58 12.62
C THR A 82 12.84 10.12 12.86
N HIS A 83 12.22 9.19 12.13
CA HIS A 83 12.34 7.74 12.31
C HIS A 83 12.03 7.26 13.73
N LYS A 84 11.20 8.02 14.45
CA LYS A 84 10.83 7.70 15.83
C LYS A 84 9.55 6.89 15.85
N ILE A 85 9.51 5.88 16.70
CA ILE A 85 8.36 5.00 16.87
C ILE A 85 7.80 5.25 18.26
N TYR A 86 6.48 5.39 18.35
CA TYR A 86 5.76 5.61 19.59
C TYR A 86 4.69 4.55 19.76
N LYS A 87 4.52 4.05 20.98
CA LYS A 87 3.29 3.34 21.38
C LYS A 87 2.32 4.38 21.93
N ILE A 88 1.12 4.41 21.35
CA ILE A 88 0.03 5.25 21.83
C ILE A 88 -0.80 4.42 22.81
N ASN A 89 -0.86 4.88 24.05
CA ASN A 89 -1.76 4.31 25.05
C ASN A 89 -2.98 5.22 25.12
N ILE A 90 -4.17 4.67 24.85
CA ILE A 90 -5.45 5.38 24.93
C ILE A 90 -6.31 4.69 25.98
N ALA A 91 -6.92 5.48 26.85
CA ALA A 91 -7.82 5.02 27.89
C ALA A 91 -8.99 5.98 28.05
N TYR A 92 -10.15 5.49 28.49
CA TYR A 92 -11.33 6.30 28.73
C TYR A 92 -11.83 6.20 30.18
N GLY A 93 -12.61 7.20 30.59
CA GLY A 93 -13.23 7.24 31.91
C GLY A 93 -12.26 7.54 33.05
N GLU A 94 -12.81 7.79 34.24
CA GLU A 94 -12.00 8.10 35.45
C GLU A 94 -11.13 6.92 35.88
N GLU A 95 -11.55 5.69 35.60
CA GLU A 95 -10.81 4.46 35.93
C GLU A 95 -9.66 4.18 34.95
N ARG A 96 -9.60 4.92 33.83
CA ARG A 96 -8.61 4.76 32.75
C ARG A 96 -8.62 3.35 32.17
N ASP A 97 -9.82 2.87 31.88
CA ASP A 97 -10.00 1.62 31.19
C ASP A 97 -9.35 1.70 29.81
N ARG A 98 -8.65 0.63 29.45
CA ARG A 98 -7.93 0.55 28.19
C ARG A 98 -8.96 0.52 27.06
N LEU A 99 -8.77 1.41 26.09
CA LEU A 99 -9.59 1.42 24.89
C LEU A 99 -9.09 0.37 23.89
N THR A 100 -10.03 -0.35 23.28
CA THR A 100 -9.74 -1.36 22.26
C THR A 100 -10.26 -0.89 20.91
N LEU A 101 -9.36 -0.59 19.97
CA LEU A 101 -9.75 -0.12 18.64
C LEU A 101 -9.93 -1.30 17.69
N SER A 102 -11.09 -1.39 17.04
CA SER A 102 -11.35 -2.38 15.97
C SER A 102 -10.84 -1.90 14.61
N GLY A 103 -10.64 -0.59 14.42
CA GLY A 103 -10.15 -0.02 13.16
C GLY A 103 -9.50 1.35 13.31
N ILE A 104 -8.67 1.71 12.33
CA ILE A 104 -8.08 3.05 12.20
C ILE A 104 -8.13 3.55 10.76
N TRP A 105 -8.26 4.87 10.61
CA TRP A 105 -8.20 5.60 9.35
C TRP A 105 -7.43 6.91 9.56
N CYS A 106 -6.83 7.42 8.51
CA CYS A 106 -6.14 8.69 8.52
C CYS A 106 -6.80 9.59 7.49
N ALA A 107 -7.34 10.73 7.90
CA ALA A 107 -7.99 11.67 7.01
C ALA A 107 -7.72 13.10 7.45
N TYR A 108 -7.48 14.00 6.48
CA TYR A 108 -7.33 15.45 6.72
C TYR A 108 -6.31 15.85 7.80
N GLY A 109 -5.20 15.12 7.93
CA GLY A 109 -4.21 15.42 8.96
C GLY A 109 -4.61 14.92 10.36
N GLY A 110 -5.44 13.89 10.46
CA GLY A 110 -5.90 13.34 11.72
C GLY A 110 -6.00 11.83 11.72
N LEU A 111 -5.84 11.25 12.90
CA LEU A 111 -6.11 9.84 13.18
C LEU A 111 -7.56 9.69 13.62
N ILE A 112 -8.27 8.77 12.98
CA ILE A 112 -9.62 8.34 13.36
C ILE A 112 -9.52 6.88 13.79
N GLY A 113 -9.95 6.55 15.00
CA GLY A 113 -10.07 5.19 15.51
C GLY A 113 -11.54 4.86 15.78
N TYR A 114 -11.93 3.60 15.60
CA TYR A 114 -13.24 3.10 15.94
C TYR A 114 -13.13 1.98 16.96
N ASP A 115 -13.98 2.03 17.98
CA ASP A 115 -14.20 1.00 18.98
C ASP A 115 -15.59 0.41 18.73
N ASP A 116 -15.63 -0.85 18.30
CA ASP A 116 -16.89 -1.52 17.93
C ASP A 116 -17.69 -1.95 19.16
N GLU A 117 -17.02 -2.30 20.27
CA GLU A 117 -17.66 -2.75 21.50
C GLU A 117 -18.49 -1.62 22.11
N ASN A 118 -17.91 -0.41 22.15
CA ASN A 118 -18.56 0.76 22.73
C ASN A 118 -19.30 1.63 21.69
N ARG A 119 -19.16 1.32 20.39
CA ARG A 119 -19.68 2.11 19.26
C ARG A 119 -19.19 3.56 19.31
N GLU A 120 -17.88 3.71 19.46
CA GLU A 120 -17.24 5.00 19.66
C GLU A 120 -16.24 5.32 18.58
N ILE A 121 -16.25 6.57 18.12
CA ILE A 121 -15.21 7.11 17.25
C ILE A 121 -14.31 8.02 18.06
N LEU A 122 -13.02 7.78 17.97
CA LEU A 122 -11.99 8.67 18.44
C LEU A 122 -11.38 9.43 17.28
N ILE A 123 -11.33 10.75 17.39
CA ILE A 123 -10.73 11.61 16.38
C ILE A 123 -9.62 12.42 17.03
N LYS A 124 -8.44 12.40 16.43
CA LYS A 124 -7.32 13.27 16.79
C LYS A 124 -6.87 14.03 15.57
N MET A 125 -7.29 15.30 15.44
CA MET A 125 -6.84 16.14 14.35
C MET A 125 -5.50 16.78 14.68
N LYS A 126 -4.81 17.25 13.63
CA LYS A 126 -3.64 18.10 13.72
C LYS A 126 -3.94 19.36 14.54
N GLY A 127 -3.04 19.65 15.49
CA GLY A 127 -3.15 20.81 16.36
C GLY A 127 -4.05 20.60 17.59
N ASP A 128 -4.90 19.57 17.60
CA ASP A 128 -5.69 19.24 18.78
C ASP A 128 -4.78 18.85 19.94
N ARG A 129 -5.20 19.24 21.15
CA ARG A 129 -4.49 18.86 22.37
C ARG A 129 -4.97 17.53 22.93
N GLU A 130 -6.12 17.04 22.50
CA GLU A 130 -6.79 15.88 23.07
C GLU A 130 -7.47 15.08 21.95
N PHE A 131 -7.75 13.81 22.20
CA PHE A 131 -8.65 13.03 21.35
C PHE A 131 -10.09 13.48 21.66
N LEU A 132 -10.91 13.61 20.62
CA LEU A 132 -12.35 13.81 20.73
C LEU A 132 -13.06 12.48 20.58
N GLY A 133 -14.05 12.23 21.44
CA GLY A 133 -14.86 11.02 21.43
C GLY A 133 -16.29 11.29 20.96
N TYR A 134 -16.78 10.45 20.07
CA TYR A 134 -18.14 10.52 19.54
C TYR A 134 -18.82 9.18 19.72
N HIS A 135 -20.07 9.19 20.16
CA HIS A 135 -20.88 7.97 20.23
C HIS A 135 -21.70 7.80 18.95
N LEU A 136 -21.80 6.56 18.47
CA LEU A 136 -22.58 6.19 17.31
C LEU A 136 -23.78 5.35 17.70
N TYR A 137 -24.95 5.80 17.27
CA TYR A 137 -26.20 5.08 17.48
C TYR A 137 -26.40 3.93 16.48
N ASP A 138 -25.77 4.04 15.31
CA ASP A 138 -25.85 3.06 14.22
C ASP A 138 -24.55 2.25 14.15
N GLU A 139 -24.64 0.97 13.76
CA GLU A 139 -23.46 0.11 13.51
C GLU A 139 -22.62 0.66 12.35
N PHE A 140 -21.29 0.54 12.48
CA PHE A 140 -20.31 1.13 11.57
C PHE A 140 -20.07 0.31 10.30
N ASP A 141 -21.06 -0.47 9.87
CA ASP A 141 -20.84 -1.56 8.91
C ASP A 141 -20.43 -1.10 7.49
N ASN A 142 -20.49 0.19 7.12
CA ASN A 142 -20.21 0.63 5.75
C ASN A 142 -19.74 2.09 5.58
N ILE A 143 -18.99 2.68 6.52
CA ILE A 143 -18.52 4.06 6.36
C ILE A 143 -17.15 4.07 5.67
N PHE A 144 -17.16 4.53 4.41
CA PHE A 144 -15.95 4.85 3.67
C PHE A 144 -15.57 6.30 3.94
N LEU A 145 -14.51 6.52 4.72
CA LEU A 145 -13.89 7.83 4.84
C LEU A 145 -13.10 8.08 3.55
N ASP A 146 -13.69 8.88 2.66
CA ASP A 146 -13.07 9.26 1.40
C ASP A 146 -12.04 10.37 1.64
N ASP A 147 -10.76 10.06 1.40
CA ASP A 147 -9.63 10.99 1.47
C ASP A 147 -9.59 12.00 0.31
N ARG A 148 -10.55 11.92 -0.64
CA ARG A 148 -10.63 12.89 -1.73
C ARG A 148 -10.94 14.27 -1.17
N LYS A 149 -9.97 15.19 -1.31
CA LYS A 149 -10.27 16.62 -1.43
C LYS A 149 -11.36 16.76 -2.50
N ILE A 150 -12.56 17.18 -2.09
CA ILE A 150 -13.59 17.66 -3.01
C ILE A 150 -13.13 19.02 -3.52
N ASP A 151 -12.10 19.02 -4.36
CA ASP A 151 -11.81 20.16 -5.23
C ASP A 151 -12.79 20.04 -6.39
N TYR A 152 -13.66 21.05 -6.52
CA TYR A 152 -14.66 21.20 -7.57
C TYR A 152 -14.01 21.01 -8.96
N ILE A 153 -14.22 19.85 -9.59
CA ILE A 153 -13.89 19.62 -10.99
C ILE A 153 -15.20 19.52 -11.77
N ASP A 154 -15.30 20.37 -12.78
CA ASP A 154 -16.40 20.53 -13.72
C ASP A 154 -16.74 19.19 -14.40
N HIS A 155 -17.89 18.62 -14.00
CA HIS A 155 -18.38 17.31 -14.39
C HIS A 155 -19.47 17.48 -15.44
N ASP A 156 -19.19 17.14 -16.71
CA ASP A 156 -20.31 16.95 -17.65
C ASP A 156 -20.10 15.87 -18.72
N SER A 157 -19.02 15.08 -18.67
CA SER A 157 -18.85 13.96 -19.63
C SER A 157 -18.13 12.73 -19.09
N LEU A 158 -17.19 12.89 -18.15
CA LEU A 158 -16.48 11.76 -17.51
C LEU A 158 -17.28 11.12 -16.36
N GLY A 159 -18.05 11.93 -15.61
CA GLY A 159 -18.83 11.44 -14.46
C GLY A 159 -19.93 10.45 -14.85
N TYR A 160 -20.50 10.58 -16.04
CA TYR A 160 -21.54 9.65 -16.50
C TYR A 160 -21.00 8.25 -16.80
N VAL A 161 -19.79 8.17 -17.36
CA VAL A 161 -19.09 6.91 -17.67
C VAL A 161 -18.53 6.28 -16.39
N GLN A 162 -17.96 7.09 -15.50
CA GLN A 162 -17.40 6.62 -14.22
C GLN A 162 -18.51 6.10 -13.29
N ASN A 163 -19.61 6.83 -13.12
CA ASN A 163 -20.73 6.41 -12.25
C ASN A 163 -21.54 5.21 -12.78
N HIS A 164 -21.48 4.89 -14.09
CA HIS A 164 -22.12 3.69 -14.66
C HIS A 164 -21.15 2.51 -14.85
N LEU A 165 -19.84 2.72 -14.67
CA LEU A 165 -18.79 1.68 -14.81
C LEU A 165 -17.99 1.42 -13.52
N ASP A 166 -18.14 2.21 -12.46
CA ASP A 166 -17.53 1.97 -11.14
C ASP A 166 -17.98 0.65 -10.50
N GLU A 167 -19.06 0.04 -11.01
CA GLU A 167 -19.48 -1.32 -10.67
C GLU A 167 -18.75 -2.42 -11.47
N SER A 168 -18.02 -2.05 -12.54
CA SER A 168 -17.33 -3.02 -13.39
C SER A 168 -15.92 -3.27 -12.87
N LYS A 169 -15.79 -4.39 -12.14
CA LYS A 169 -14.55 -4.99 -11.61
C LYS A 169 -13.31 -4.91 -12.54
N TYR A 170 -13.51 -4.83 -13.85
CA TYR A 170 -12.47 -4.94 -14.85
C TYR A 170 -12.22 -3.65 -15.67
N PHE A 171 -12.78 -2.50 -15.30
CA PHE A 171 -12.57 -1.23 -15.99
C PHE A 171 -11.91 -0.22 -15.05
N TYR A 172 -10.99 0.59 -15.58
CA TYR A 172 -10.36 1.65 -14.81
C TYR A 172 -9.89 2.81 -15.69
N VAL A 173 -10.11 4.05 -15.23
CA VAL A 173 -9.57 5.27 -15.83
C VAL A 173 -8.34 5.65 -15.01
N LEU A 174 -7.18 5.77 -15.67
CA LEU A 174 -5.91 6.03 -14.99
C LEU A 174 -5.83 7.50 -14.57
N GLU A 175 -5.74 7.77 -13.27
CA GLU A 175 -5.62 9.12 -12.75
C GLU A 175 -4.25 9.73 -13.08
N GLY A 176 -4.19 11.05 -13.23
CA GLY A 176 -2.96 11.74 -13.63
C GLY A 176 -2.58 11.55 -15.11
N TYR A 177 -3.22 10.62 -15.84
CA TYR A 177 -2.99 10.40 -17.28
C TYR A 177 -4.28 10.53 -18.11
N PRO A 178 -4.71 11.78 -18.41
CA PRO A 178 -5.95 12.01 -19.14
C PRO A 178 -5.97 11.28 -20.49
N GLY A 179 -7.08 10.62 -20.80
CA GLY A 179 -7.19 9.81 -22.02
C GLY A 179 -6.97 8.32 -21.82
N VAL A 180 -6.34 7.91 -20.71
CA VAL A 180 -5.91 6.54 -20.48
C VAL A 180 -6.95 5.72 -19.74
N VAL A 181 -7.35 4.61 -20.37
CA VAL A 181 -8.38 3.71 -19.88
C VAL A 181 -7.91 2.27 -20.06
N ILE A 182 -8.03 1.46 -19.01
CA ILE A 182 -7.70 0.04 -19.02
C ILE A 182 -8.98 -0.77 -18.82
N LEU A 183 -9.15 -1.80 -19.65
CA LEU A 183 -10.29 -2.71 -19.60
C LEU A 183 -9.81 -4.15 -19.69
N THR A 184 -10.21 -4.99 -18.75
CA THR A 184 -10.09 -6.45 -18.84
C THR A 184 -11.46 -7.06 -19.19
N LYS A 185 -11.50 -7.99 -20.14
CA LYS A 185 -12.74 -8.66 -20.54
C LYS A 185 -12.49 -10.09 -20.99
N THR A 186 -13.44 -10.97 -20.74
CA THR A 186 -13.47 -12.32 -21.30
C THR A 186 -13.74 -12.28 -22.80
N VAL A 187 -12.83 -12.83 -23.59
CA VAL A 187 -13.00 -13.05 -25.03
C VAL A 187 -13.03 -14.55 -25.31
N ILE A 188 -13.73 -14.94 -26.38
CA ILE A 188 -13.77 -16.32 -26.84
C ILE A 188 -12.72 -16.49 -27.94
N TYR A 189 -11.73 -17.34 -27.70
CA TYR A 189 -10.69 -17.69 -28.67
C TYR A 189 -10.65 -19.21 -28.83
N LEU A 190 -10.84 -19.69 -30.06
CA LEU A 190 -10.89 -21.12 -30.38
C LEU A 190 -11.83 -21.95 -29.46
N GLY A 191 -12.98 -21.36 -29.09
CA GLY A 191 -13.97 -21.99 -28.22
C GLY A 191 -13.64 -21.96 -26.72
N LYS A 192 -12.50 -21.39 -26.33
CA LYS A 192 -12.12 -21.17 -24.92
C LYS A 192 -12.37 -19.72 -24.51
N GLN A 193 -12.87 -19.52 -23.30
CA GLN A 193 -12.97 -18.20 -22.69
C GLN A 193 -11.62 -17.85 -22.07
N ILE A 194 -11.05 -16.72 -22.47
CA ILE A 194 -9.78 -16.19 -21.94
C ILE A 194 -9.96 -14.72 -21.57
N LEU A 195 -9.39 -14.29 -20.45
CA LEU A 195 -9.37 -12.88 -20.09
C LEU A 195 -8.32 -12.15 -20.93
N LYS A 196 -8.68 -10.97 -21.44
CA LYS A 196 -7.79 -10.08 -22.18
C LYS A 196 -7.87 -8.68 -21.63
N THR A 197 -6.71 -8.05 -21.49
CA THR A 197 -6.61 -6.63 -21.12
C THR A 197 -6.30 -5.78 -22.34
N PHE A 198 -7.02 -4.67 -22.42
CA PHE A 198 -6.94 -3.67 -23.45
C PHE A 198 -6.65 -2.33 -22.80
N ILE A 199 -5.86 -1.52 -23.48
CA ILE A 199 -5.58 -0.15 -23.06
C ILE A 199 -5.93 0.82 -24.19
N SER A 200 -6.52 1.95 -23.82
CA SER A 200 -6.81 3.07 -24.73
C SER A 200 -6.11 4.31 -24.24
N TYR A 201 -5.51 5.08 -25.14
CA TYR A 201 -4.96 6.41 -24.90
C TYR A 201 -5.83 7.53 -25.49
N THR A 202 -7.05 7.18 -25.91
CA THR A 202 -7.93 8.06 -26.68
C THR A 202 -9.35 8.07 -26.11
N ASN A 203 -9.48 7.95 -24.79
CA ASN A 203 -10.77 7.86 -24.09
C ASN A 203 -11.66 6.74 -24.66
N GLY A 204 -11.07 5.57 -24.96
CA GLY A 204 -11.79 4.40 -25.45
C GLY A 204 -12.13 4.41 -26.95
N LYS A 205 -11.64 5.38 -27.75
CA LYS A 205 -11.85 5.38 -29.21
C LYS A 205 -11.05 4.27 -29.90
N ASN A 206 -9.76 4.15 -29.56
CA ASN A 206 -8.85 3.14 -30.07
C ASN A 206 -8.30 2.29 -28.92
N TRP A 207 -8.18 0.99 -29.14
CA TRP A 207 -7.71 0.04 -28.14
C TRP A 207 -6.51 -0.74 -28.65
N ALA A 208 -5.58 -1.04 -27.75
CA ALA A 208 -4.44 -1.89 -28.01
C ALA A 208 -4.35 -3.01 -26.96
N TYR A 209 -3.82 -4.16 -27.36
CA TYR A 209 -3.40 -5.20 -26.42
C TYR A 209 -2.13 -4.77 -25.70
N LEU A 210 -1.96 -5.26 -24.47
CA LEU A 210 -0.71 -5.11 -23.72
C LEU A 210 0.42 -5.87 -24.43
N GLN A 211 1.61 -5.27 -24.46
CA GLN A 211 2.78 -5.87 -25.11
C GLN A 211 3.87 -6.19 -24.12
N LEU A 212 4.66 -7.24 -24.40
CA LEU A 212 5.85 -7.53 -23.61
C LEU A 212 7.04 -6.72 -24.12
N LYS A 213 7.71 -5.99 -23.22
CA LYS A 213 8.87 -5.16 -23.54
C LYS A 213 10.15 -5.99 -23.72
N ASN A 214 10.43 -6.88 -22.77
CA ASN A 214 11.59 -7.78 -22.77
C ASN A 214 11.16 -9.23 -23.05
N LYS A 215 11.10 -9.59 -24.33
CA LYS A 215 10.85 -11.00 -24.73
C LYS A 215 12.01 -11.92 -24.34
N GLN A 216 13.23 -11.41 -24.41
CA GLN A 216 14.44 -12.11 -23.97
C GLN A 216 14.36 -12.32 -22.45
N ASN A 217 14.63 -13.54 -21.98
CA ASN A 217 14.48 -13.95 -20.57
C ASN A 217 13.02 -13.99 -20.06
N SER A 218 12.06 -14.17 -20.98
CA SER A 218 10.66 -14.44 -20.64
C SER A 218 10.21 -15.77 -21.26
N PRO A 219 9.11 -16.37 -20.77
CA PRO A 219 8.48 -17.51 -21.43
C PRO A 219 8.04 -17.24 -22.88
N CYS A 220 8.04 -15.97 -23.32
CA CYS A 220 7.60 -15.53 -24.63
C CYS A 220 8.71 -15.40 -25.68
N GLU A 221 9.94 -15.88 -25.39
CA GLU A 221 11.09 -15.64 -26.28
C GLU A 221 10.90 -16.24 -27.69
N SER A 222 10.30 -17.43 -27.78
CA SER A 222 10.08 -18.15 -29.04
C SER A 222 8.61 -18.26 -29.45
N GLU A 223 7.68 -17.75 -28.65
CA GLU A 223 6.25 -18.03 -28.78
C GLU A 223 5.41 -16.75 -28.92
N ILE A 224 4.26 -16.87 -29.59
CA ILE A 224 3.24 -15.82 -29.55
C ILE A 224 2.60 -15.88 -28.16
N CYS A 225 2.85 -14.84 -27.37
CA CYS A 225 2.27 -14.69 -26.05
C CYS A 225 1.45 -13.42 -25.95
N ASP A 226 0.46 -13.49 -25.07
CA ASP A 226 -0.37 -12.37 -24.69
C ASP A 226 -0.20 -12.11 -23.19
N ILE A 227 -0.33 -10.84 -22.81
CA ILE A 227 -0.30 -10.42 -21.41
C ILE A 227 -1.65 -9.84 -21.06
N SER A 228 -2.14 -10.13 -19.85
CA SER A 228 -3.37 -9.55 -19.32
C SER A 228 -3.23 -9.29 -17.84
N ILE A 229 -3.80 -8.18 -17.37
CA ILE A 229 -3.89 -7.84 -15.94
C ILE A 229 -5.10 -8.58 -15.38
N LEU A 230 -4.85 -9.53 -14.50
CA LEU A 230 -5.89 -10.32 -13.85
C LEU A 230 -6.06 -9.85 -12.40
N PRO A 231 -7.12 -9.11 -12.07
CA PRO A 231 -7.32 -8.61 -10.72
C PRO A 231 -7.83 -9.69 -9.74
N GLY A 232 -8.08 -10.93 -10.22
CA GLY A 232 -8.61 -12.02 -9.39
C GLY A 232 -10.00 -11.67 -8.87
N ASP A 233 -10.19 -11.69 -7.55
CA ASP A 233 -11.44 -11.25 -6.89
C ASP A 233 -11.51 -9.75 -6.64
N LYS A 234 -10.43 -9.00 -6.86
CA LYS A 234 -10.34 -7.56 -6.65
C LYS A 234 -10.80 -6.77 -7.89
N ARG A 235 -10.96 -5.46 -7.74
CA ARG A 235 -11.17 -4.54 -8.87
C ARG A 235 -9.83 -4.23 -9.53
N LEU A 236 -9.89 -3.78 -10.78
CA LEU A 236 -8.71 -3.33 -11.51
C LEU A 236 -8.02 -2.14 -10.82
N SER A 237 -8.80 -1.23 -10.25
CA SER A 237 -8.32 -0.11 -9.40
C SER A 237 -7.47 -0.57 -8.22
N ASP A 238 -7.75 -1.75 -7.67
CA ASP A 238 -7.13 -2.22 -6.42
C ASP A 238 -5.80 -2.95 -6.66
N VAL A 239 -5.54 -3.36 -7.91
CA VAL A 239 -4.34 -4.12 -8.29
C VAL A 239 -3.35 -3.30 -9.11
N LEU A 240 -3.80 -2.20 -9.71
CA LEU A 240 -2.95 -1.24 -10.39
C LEU A 240 -2.29 -0.34 -9.36
N LYS A 241 -0.97 -0.44 -9.24
CA LYS A 241 -0.17 0.48 -8.43
C LYS A 241 0.55 1.45 -9.35
N TYR A 242 0.34 2.73 -9.11
CA TYR A 242 0.98 3.81 -9.85
C TYR A 242 0.91 5.10 -9.03
N SER A 243 1.67 6.12 -9.42
CA SER A 243 1.50 7.45 -8.89
C SER A 243 0.74 8.33 -9.88
N PRO A 244 -0.26 9.11 -9.43
CA PRO A 244 -0.88 10.14 -10.28
C PRO A 244 0.11 11.21 -10.77
N LEU A 245 1.24 11.42 -10.07
CA LEU A 245 2.28 12.38 -10.47
C LEU A 245 3.26 11.80 -11.50
N ASN A 246 3.39 10.48 -11.58
CA ASN A 246 4.09 9.78 -12.66
C ASN A 246 3.30 8.53 -13.10
N PRO A 247 2.22 8.73 -13.87
CA PRO A 247 1.33 7.63 -14.26
C PRO A 247 1.90 6.79 -15.41
N LEU A 248 3.12 7.12 -15.89
CA LEU A 248 3.83 6.28 -16.85
C LEU A 248 4.34 5.00 -16.20
N LEU A 249 4.65 5.06 -14.89
CA LEU A 249 5.09 3.91 -14.14
C LEU A 249 3.89 3.20 -13.50
N ILE A 250 3.63 1.98 -13.95
CA ILE A 250 2.52 1.15 -13.48
C ILE A 250 3.06 -0.23 -13.09
N VAL A 251 2.67 -0.70 -11.91
CA VAL A 251 2.92 -2.05 -11.43
C VAL A 251 1.59 -2.78 -11.35
N ALA A 252 1.52 -4.00 -11.89
CA ALA A 252 0.30 -4.80 -11.86
C ALA A 252 0.57 -6.31 -11.91
N PRO A 253 -0.30 -7.15 -11.31
CA PRO A 253 -0.27 -8.58 -11.51
C PRO A 253 -0.71 -8.92 -12.94
N CYS A 254 0.24 -9.39 -13.73
CA CYS A 254 0.05 -9.73 -15.12
C CYS A 254 0.19 -11.24 -15.32
N THR A 255 -0.74 -11.82 -16.07
CA THR A 255 -0.75 -13.22 -16.47
C THR A 255 -0.27 -13.34 -17.89
N ILE A 256 0.67 -14.26 -18.10
CA ILE A 256 1.18 -14.61 -19.43
C ILE A 256 0.38 -15.79 -19.96
N THR A 257 -0.16 -15.64 -21.17
CA THR A 257 -0.85 -16.71 -21.89
C THR A 257 -0.02 -17.09 -23.12
N ILE A 258 0.25 -18.39 -23.28
CA ILE A 258 0.89 -18.96 -24.46
C ILE A 258 -0.06 -20.01 -25.06
N HIS A 259 -0.36 -19.92 -26.36
CA HIS A 259 -1.27 -20.87 -27.03
C HIS A 259 -2.62 -21.07 -26.31
N SER A 260 -3.17 -19.99 -25.72
CA SER A 260 -4.41 -20.03 -24.92
C SER A 260 -4.32 -20.85 -23.62
N MET A 261 -3.12 -21.04 -23.09
CA MET A 261 -2.86 -21.62 -21.78
C MET A 261 -2.22 -20.57 -20.87
N GLU A 262 -2.82 -20.35 -19.71
CA GLU A 262 -2.27 -19.48 -18.66
C GLU A 262 -1.05 -20.16 -18.04
N LEU A 263 0.08 -19.45 -18.01
CA LEU A 263 1.35 -20.01 -17.58
C LEU A 263 1.71 -19.60 -16.15
N ASP A 264 1.80 -18.30 -15.90
CA ASP A 264 2.11 -17.74 -14.59
C ASP A 264 1.55 -16.31 -14.46
N THR A 265 1.24 -15.92 -13.23
CA THR A 265 0.84 -14.56 -12.85
C THR A 265 1.92 -13.96 -11.98
N ARG A 266 2.42 -12.78 -12.36
CA ARG A 266 3.57 -12.13 -11.72
C ARG A 266 3.36 -10.63 -11.70
N LEU A 267 3.99 -9.94 -10.74
CA LEU A 267 4.05 -8.49 -10.78
C LEU A 267 4.96 -8.05 -11.92
N MET A 268 4.41 -7.29 -12.86
CA MET A 268 5.13 -6.72 -14.00
C MET A 268 5.07 -5.20 -13.92
N ILE A 269 5.97 -4.54 -14.65
CA ILE A 269 6.17 -3.10 -14.59
C ILE A 269 6.03 -2.51 -15.99
N SER A 270 5.21 -1.49 -16.15
CA SER A 270 5.23 -0.62 -17.32
C SER A 270 5.90 0.70 -16.94
N ASP A 271 6.80 1.19 -17.78
CA ASP A 271 7.46 2.51 -17.68
C ASP A 271 6.99 3.46 -18.81
N ASP A 272 5.91 3.10 -19.52
CA ASP A 272 5.37 3.84 -20.68
C ASP A 272 3.85 4.05 -20.63
N GLY A 273 3.24 3.93 -19.45
CA GLY A 273 1.82 4.17 -19.24
C GLY A 273 0.91 2.98 -19.53
N GLY A 274 1.48 1.78 -19.52
CA GLY A 274 0.75 0.52 -19.66
C GLY A 274 0.75 -0.06 -21.08
N PHE A 275 1.50 0.49 -22.02
CA PHE A 275 1.57 -0.03 -23.39
C PHE A 275 2.45 -1.27 -23.45
N THR A 276 3.67 -1.16 -22.94
CA THR A 276 4.61 -2.27 -22.79
C THR A 276 4.87 -2.60 -21.34
N TRP A 277 5.12 -3.88 -21.08
CA TRP A 277 5.31 -4.43 -19.74
C TRP A 277 6.62 -5.20 -19.67
N ILE A 278 7.40 -4.93 -18.63
CA ILE A 278 8.65 -5.58 -18.29
C ILE A 278 8.32 -6.82 -17.45
N TYR A 279 8.69 -7.98 -17.97
CA TYR A 279 8.71 -9.23 -17.24
C TYR A 279 9.80 -9.19 -16.18
N THR A 280 9.42 -9.25 -14.91
CA THR A 280 10.38 -9.46 -13.82
C THR A 280 10.75 -10.94 -13.82
N TYR A 281 12.04 -11.30 -13.81
CA TYR A 281 12.44 -12.70 -13.70
C TYR A 281 12.18 -13.26 -12.29
N ILE A 282 12.42 -12.43 -11.27
CA ILE A 282 12.13 -12.71 -9.87
C ILE A 282 10.61 -12.65 -9.63
N LYS A 283 10.08 -13.61 -8.85
CA LYS A 283 8.66 -13.65 -8.48
C LYS A 283 8.44 -12.83 -7.21
N PHE A 284 8.02 -11.58 -7.39
CA PHE A 284 7.73 -10.69 -6.27
C PHE A 284 6.31 -10.88 -5.76
N ILE A 285 6.14 -10.82 -4.44
CA ILE A 285 4.86 -10.81 -3.73
C ILE A 285 4.29 -9.40 -3.70
N SER A 286 5.14 -8.40 -3.52
CA SER A 286 4.79 -6.99 -3.61
C SER A 286 5.90 -6.19 -4.27
N ILE A 287 5.52 -5.12 -4.94
CA ILE A 287 6.40 -4.05 -5.41
C ILE A 287 5.75 -2.74 -4.98
N GLU A 288 6.51 -1.89 -4.31
CA GLU A 288 6.13 -0.55 -3.91
C GLU A 288 6.91 0.49 -4.72
N ILE A 289 6.22 1.57 -5.09
CA ILE A 289 6.78 2.68 -5.86
C ILE A 289 7.11 3.79 -4.87
N LEU A 290 8.38 4.19 -4.79
CA LEU A 290 8.83 5.34 -4.01
C LEU A 290 9.23 6.48 -4.95
N LYS A 291 9.06 7.72 -4.48
CA LYS A 291 9.42 8.93 -5.21
C LYS A 291 9.00 8.91 -6.68
N GLU A 292 7.72 8.71 -6.93
CA GLU A 292 7.17 8.72 -8.28
C GLU A 292 7.87 7.75 -9.25
N GLY A 293 8.54 6.70 -8.74
CA GLY A 293 9.23 5.73 -9.57
C GLY A 293 10.75 5.85 -9.66
N GLU A 294 11.38 6.77 -8.92
CA GLU A 294 12.84 6.80 -8.83
C GLU A 294 13.40 5.56 -8.13
N ILE A 295 12.66 4.99 -7.17
CA ILE A 295 13.00 3.71 -6.53
C ILE A 295 11.78 2.79 -6.57
N LEU A 296 12.02 1.53 -6.94
CA LEU A 296 11.09 0.43 -6.67
C LEU A 296 11.64 -0.44 -5.56
N VAL A 297 10.78 -0.83 -4.62
CA VAL A 297 11.13 -1.75 -3.53
C VAL A 297 10.25 -2.99 -3.65
N ALA A 298 10.84 -4.17 -3.68
CA ALA A 298 10.11 -5.41 -3.92
C ALA A 298 10.40 -6.49 -2.87
N ASN A 299 9.37 -7.25 -2.52
CA ASN A 299 9.45 -8.39 -1.60
C ASN A 299 9.41 -9.70 -2.38
N GLU A 300 10.47 -10.50 -2.29
CA GLU A 300 10.56 -11.87 -2.80
C GLU A 300 10.37 -12.87 -1.64
N ASP A 301 9.41 -13.78 -1.81
CA ASP A 301 9.14 -14.91 -0.89
C ASP A 301 8.96 -14.54 0.58
N ASN A 302 8.48 -13.32 0.87
CA ASN A 302 8.32 -12.78 2.22
C ASN A 302 9.63 -12.77 3.00
N LYS A 303 10.77 -12.67 2.33
CA LYS A 303 12.07 -12.84 2.98
C LYS A 303 13.12 -11.88 2.45
N TYR A 304 13.15 -11.67 1.15
CA TYR A 304 14.19 -10.89 0.52
C TYR A 304 13.64 -9.58 -0.01
N LEU A 305 14.26 -8.49 0.42
CA LEU A 305 13.95 -7.17 -0.08
C LEU A 305 14.87 -6.88 -1.28
N HIS A 306 14.30 -6.37 -2.35
CA HIS A 306 15.01 -5.97 -3.56
C HIS A 306 14.72 -4.51 -3.86
N VAL A 307 15.69 -3.84 -4.44
CA VAL A 307 15.58 -2.45 -4.89
C VAL A 307 15.94 -2.34 -6.35
N SER A 308 15.19 -1.52 -7.07
CA SER A 308 15.53 -1.11 -8.44
C SER A 308 15.56 0.41 -8.53
N LEU A 309 16.62 0.93 -9.15
CA LEU A 309 16.82 2.37 -9.40
C LEU A 309 16.63 2.72 -10.90
N ASP A 310 16.22 1.75 -11.70
CA ASP A 310 16.12 1.86 -13.16
C ASP A 310 14.74 1.39 -13.67
N THR A 311 13.69 1.69 -12.91
CA THR A 311 12.28 1.35 -13.22
C THR A 311 12.03 -0.15 -13.41
N GLY A 312 12.76 -0.99 -12.67
CA GLY A 312 12.56 -2.44 -12.62
C GLY A 312 13.29 -3.23 -13.70
N ARG A 313 14.23 -2.60 -14.42
CA ARG A 313 15.05 -3.27 -15.44
C ARG A 313 16.11 -4.16 -14.80
N SER A 314 16.70 -3.70 -13.70
CA SER A 314 17.59 -4.46 -12.84
C SER A 314 17.14 -4.39 -11.40
N TRP A 315 17.46 -5.43 -10.64
CA TRP A 315 17.09 -5.59 -9.24
C TRP A 315 18.31 -5.96 -8.41
N GLN A 316 18.51 -5.22 -7.34
CA GLN A 316 19.56 -5.46 -6.37
C GLN A 316 18.92 -5.99 -5.09
N LYS A 317 19.39 -7.15 -4.65
CA LYS A 317 18.96 -7.71 -3.37
C LYS A 317 19.60 -6.92 -2.24
N LEU A 318 18.77 -6.35 -1.37
CA LEU A 318 19.25 -5.67 -0.17
C LEU A 318 19.79 -6.68 0.83
N ASN A 319 20.79 -6.23 1.57
CA ASN A 319 21.75 -7.11 2.19
C ASN A 319 21.52 -7.31 3.69
N GLU A 320 20.31 -7.29 4.23
CA GLU A 320 20.15 -7.70 5.63
C GLU A 320 18.85 -8.44 5.95
N ARG A 321 19.00 -9.53 6.71
CA ARG A 321 18.75 -9.57 8.17
C ARG A 321 18.94 -11.00 8.70
N LYS A 322 19.05 -11.17 10.03
CA LYS A 322 19.10 -12.47 10.74
C LYS A 322 18.09 -13.42 10.09
N SER A 323 18.55 -14.59 9.65
CA SER A 323 18.00 -15.44 8.58
C SER A 323 16.51 -15.85 8.63
N ASN A 324 15.76 -15.44 9.65
CA ASN A 324 14.47 -15.97 10.03
C ASN A 324 13.33 -14.94 10.06
N ASP A 325 13.57 -13.67 9.75
CA ASP A 325 12.49 -12.67 9.69
C ASP A 325 11.68 -12.83 8.40
N LYS A 326 10.35 -12.92 8.52
CA LYS A 326 9.38 -12.95 7.42
C LYS A 326 8.78 -11.56 7.22
N ILE A 327 8.90 -11.00 6.03
CA ILE A 327 8.25 -9.74 5.63
C ILE A 327 6.75 -9.99 5.50
N ILE A 328 5.96 -9.23 6.24
CA ILE A 328 4.49 -9.28 6.20
C ILE A 328 3.97 -8.21 5.25
N GLN A 329 4.47 -6.99 5.39
CA GLN A 329 3.96 -5.84 4.66
C GLN A 329 5.05 -4.81 4.42
N LEU A 330 5.01 -4.22 3.23
CA LEU A 330 5.75 -3.01 2.86
C LEU A 330 4.74 -1.88 2.70
N ILE A 331 5.03 -0.74 3.31
CA ILE A 331 4.17 0.44 3.30
C ILE A 331 5.03 1.59 2.76
N PRO A 332 4.86 2.00 1.50
CA PRO A 332 5.61 3.10 0.95
C PRO A 332 5.21 4.40 1.65
N ASP A 333 6.19 5.26 1.89
CA ASP A 333 5.87 6.64 2.24
C ASP A 333 5.45 7.39 0.97
N THR A 334 4.17 7.73 0.87
CA THR A 334 3.62 8.41 -0.31
C THR A 334 3.98 9.90 -0.41
N GLU A 335 4.45 10.54 0.66
CA GLU A 335 4.89 11.95 0.63
C GLU A 335 6.41 12.11 0.70
N PHE A 336 7.10 11.22 1.42
CA PHE A 336 8.56 11.23 1.44
C PHE A 336 9.13 10.28 0.44
N LYS A 337 10.15 10.82 -0.18
CA LYS A 337 10.61 10.35 -1.46
C LYS A 337 11.27 8.98 -1.31
N TYR A 338 11.88 8.68 -0.17
CA TYR A 338 12.80 7.55 -0.09
C TYR A 338 12.60 6.63 1.11
N ASN A 339 11.45 6.70 1.79
CA ASN A 339 11.18 5.87 2.95
C ASN A 339 10.19 4.75 2.64
N VAL A 340 10.43 3.58 3.22
CA VAL A 340 9.44 2.50 3.30
C VAL A 340 9.39 1.98 4.72
N VAL A 341 8.18 1.79 5.23
CA VAL A 341 7.97 1.08 6.50
C VAL A 341 7.74 -0.40 6.18
N MET A 342 8.44 -1.26 6.89
CA MET A 342 8.37 -2.70 6.76
C MET A 342 7.91 -3.31 8.08
N VAL A 343 6.85 -4.12 8.01
CA VAL A 343 6.39 -4.97 9.11
C VAL A 343 6.89 -6.37 8.85
N SER A 344 7.56 -6.97 9.84
CA SER A 344 8.13 -8.32 9.74
C SER A 344 7.87 -9.14 11.00
N LYS A 345 7.79 -10.47 10.87
CA LYS A 345 7.63 -11.42 11.97
C LYS A 345 8.83 -12.34 12.06
N ASN A 346 9.33 -12.53 13.25
CA ASN A 346 10.27 -13.59 13.58
C ASN A 346 9.55 -14.61 14.47
N ASP A 347 9.56 -15.88 14.09
CA ASP A 347 8.84 -16.91 14.84
C ASP A 347 9.33 -17.06 16.29
N ALA A 348 10.58 -16.69 16.58
CA ALA A 348 11.16 -16.79 17.92
C ALA A 348 11.02 -15.51 18.76
N SER A 349 10.99 -14.33 18.14
CA SER A 349 11.06 -13.06 18.86
C SER A 349 9.86 -12.13 18.65
N GLY A 350 8.92 -12.45 17.75
CA GLY A 350 7.71 -11.66 17.53
C GLY A 350 7.83 -10.67 16.36
N TYR A 351 7.09 -9.56 16.44
CA TYR A 351 6.94 -8.63 15.33
C TYR A 351 7.93 -7.47 15.40
N TYR A 352 8.37 -7.00 14.24
CA TYR A 352 9.26 -5.86 14.11
C TYR A 352 8.67 -4.85 13.14
N ILE A 353 8.76 -3.58 13.54
CA ILE A 353 8.60 -2.44 12.65
C ILE A 353 9.98 -1.95 12.26
N SER A 354 10.16 -1.66 10.98
CA SER A 354 11.39 -1.07 10.45
C SER A 354 11.07 0.07 9.52
N THR A 355 11.76 1.19 9.66
CA THR A 355 11.76 2.25 8.64
C THR A 355 13.07 2.16 7.88
N ILE A 356 13.01 2.02 6.56
CA ILE A 356 14.19 1.98 5.69
C ILE A 356 14.22 3.30 4.92
N ASP A 357 15.32 4.03 5.06
CA ASP A 357 15.56 5.33 4.45
C ASP A 357 16.62 5.22 3.34
N PHE A 358 16.15 5.33 2.10
CA PHE A 358 16.96 5.29 0.89
C PHE A 358 17.49 6.66 0.45
N SER A 359 17.30 7.73 1.24
CA SER A 359 17.78 9.08 0.88
C SER A 359 19.31 9.12 0.71
N GLY A 360 20.03 8.26 1.43
CA GLY A 360 21.47 8.08 1.31
C GLY A 360 21.94 7.67 -0.09
N ILE A 361 21.10 6.99 -0.88
CA ILE A 361 21.41 6.58 -2.26
C ILE A 361 21.75 7.81 -3.13
N PHE A 362 21.03 8.91 -2.95
CA PHE A 362 21.16 10.12 -3.75
C PHE A 362 22.08 11.18 -3.14
N SER A 363 22.68 10.92 -1.98
CA SER A 363 23.55 11.88 -1.29
C SER A 363 24.88 12.16 -2.02
N LYS A 364 25.32 11.26 -2.91
CA LYS A 364 26.61 11.36 -3.61
C LYS A 364 26.58 12.13 -4.94
N SER A 365 25.41 12.58 -5.41
CA SER A 365 25.27 13.21 -6.74
C SER A 365 25.65 14.69 -6.81
N PHE A 366 26.15 15.29 -5.72
CA PHE A 366 26.54 16.71 -5.67
C PHE A 366 27.95 17.00 -5.10
N ALA A 367 28.86 16.02 -5.08
CA ALA A 367 30.24 16.23 -4.63
C ALA A 367 31.21 16.49 -5.79
#